data_AF-A0A3D0H8U2-F1
#
_entry.id   AF-A0A3D0H8U2-F1
#
_cell.length_a   1.000
_cell.length_b   1.000
_cell.length_c   1.000
_cell.angle_alpha   90.00
_cell.angle_beta   90.00
_cell.angle_gamma   90.00
#
_symmetry.space_group_name_H-M   'P 1'
#
loop_
_entity.id
_entity.type
_entity.pdbx_description
1 polymer ?
#
loop_
_entity_poly.entity_id
_entity_poly.type
_entity_poly.pdbx_seq_one_letter_code
_entity_poly.pdbx_strand_id
1 'polypeptide(L)'
;LGRKLSPYFIRLEGKRIRCELCPRECEVGPGERGYCRVRENVDGEYYSLTYGNPCSVHVDPIEKKPLFHVLPSTRSFSIATAGCN
;
A
#
# COMPACT_ATOMS: atom_id res chain seq x y z
N LEU A 1 -4.09 15.32 -2.16
CA LEU A 1 -3.08 14.30 -2.52
C LEU A 1 -1.90 14.49 -1.59
N GLY A 2 -1.79 13.67 -0.54
CA GLY A 2 -0.87 13.96 0.55
C GLY A 2 -0.38 12.67 1.20
N ARG A 3 0.78 12.80 1.85
CA ARG A 3 1.33 11.76 2.72
C ARG A 3 0.32 11.47 3.83
N LYS A 4 -0.10 10.21 3.98
CA LYS A 4 -0.94 9.78 5.10
C LYS A 4 -0.12 8.90 6.01
N LEU A 5 -0.20 9.11 7.33
CA LEU A 5 0.46 8.25 8.31
C LEU A 5 0.05 6.78 8.07
N SER A 6 1.05 5.91 7.93
CA SER A 6 0.90 4.47 7.83
C SER A 6 1.01 3.90 9.24
N PRO A 7 -0.05 3.41 9.87
CA PRO A 7 -0.06 3.15 11.32
C PRO A 7 0.68 1.88 11.76
N TYR A 8 1.14 1.05 10.82
CA TYR A 8 1.70 -0.27 11.07
C TYR A 8 3.22 -0.29 10.88
N PHE A 9 3.93 0.23 11.87
CA PHE A 9 5.38 0.15 11.99
C PHE A 9 5.78 0.31 13.45
N ILE A 10 6.95 -0.21 13.80
CA ILE A 10 7.62 0.09 15.06
C ILE A 10 8.78 1.04 14.82
N ARG A 11 9.05 1.91 15.80
CA ARG A 11 10.22 2.80 15.79
C ARG A 11 11.44 2.03 16.30
N LEU A 12 12.57 2.22 15.62
CA LEU A 12 13.86 1.68 15.98
C LEU A 12 14.83 2.83 16.33
N GLU A 13 16.01 2.49 16.83
CA GLU A 13 17.05 3.48 17.11
C GLU A 13 17.50 4.24 15.85
N GLY A 14 17.84 5.52 16.03
CA GLY A 14 18.35 6.38 14.95
C GLY A 14 17.28 6.83 13.96
N LYS A 15 16.02 7.01 14.40
CA LYS A 15 14.86 7.35 13.56
C LYS A 15 14.56 6.32 12.46
N ARG A 16 15.08 5.11 12.59
CA ARG A 16 14.70 3.99 11.72
C ARG A 16 13.32 3.49 12.12
N ILE A 17 12.66 2.81 11.19
CA ILE A 17 11.40 2.12 11.45
C ILE A 17 11.48 0.70 10.91
N ARG A 18 10.69 -0.22 11.46
CA ARG A 18 10.38 -1.53 10.85
C ARG A 18 8.91 -1.55 10.47
N CYS A 19 8.63 -1.76 9.20
CA CYS A 19 7.26 -1.82 8.67
C CYS A 19 6.64 -3.20 8.95
N GLU A 20 5.43 -3.25 9.49
CA GLU A 20 4.75 -4.52 9.86
C GLU A 20 3.56 -4.87 8.95
N LEU A 21 3.39 -4.16 7.83
CA LEU A 21 2.24 -4.33 6.94
C LEU A 21 2.28 -5.57 6.05
N CYS A 22 3.46 -6.02 5.68
CA CYS A 22 3.64 -7.16 4.78
C CYS A 22 4.80 -8.01 5.30
N PRO A 23 4.89 -9.29 4.90
CA PRO A 23 5.86 -10.23 5.47
C PRO A 23 7.34 -9.91 5.16
N ARG A 24 7.62 -8.83 4.42
CA ARG A 24 8.99 -8.38 4.15
C ARG A 24 9.64 -7.64 5.33
N GLU A 25 8.83 -7.13 6.26
CA GLU A 25 9.30 -6.48 7.48
C GLU A 25 10.43 -5.45 7.27
N CYS A 26 10.31 -4.61 6.23
CA CYS A 26 11.41 -3.71 5.83
C CYS A 26 11.82 -2.79 6.99
N GLU A 27 13.12 -2.79 7.31
CA GLU A 27 13.74 -1.73 8.10
C GLU A 27 14.13 -0.57 7.18
N VAL A 28 13.71 0.64 7.55
CA VAL A 28 13.80 1.82 6.66
C VAL A 28 14.41 2.98 7.43
N GLY A 29 15.50 3.53 6.91
CA GLY A 29 16.15 4.73 7.44
C GLY A 29 15.37 6.02 7.18
N PRO A 30 15.67 7.12 7.89
CA PRO A 30 15.04 8.41 7.65
C PRO A 30 15.29 8.87 6.20
N GLY A 31 14.23 9.30 5.52
CA GLY A 31 14.24 9.69 4.10
C GLY A 31 14.17 8.52 3.13
N GLU A 32 14.29 7.27 3.60
CA GLU A 32 14.25 6.08 2.75
C GLU A 32 12.83 5.54 2.58
N ARG A 33 12.70 4.63 1.61
CA ARG A 33 11.45 3.93 1.29
C ARG A 33 11.63 2.44 1.42
N GLY A 34 10.59 1.75 1.87
CA GLY A 34 10.59 0.29 1.87
C GLY A 34 10.55 -0.29 0.45
N TYR A 35 10.67 -1.62 0.36
CA TYR A 35 10.69 -2.35 -0.91
C TYR A 35 9.52 -2.00 -1.84
N CYS A 36 8.33 -1.78 -1.28
CA CYS A 36 7.13 -1.41 -2.04
C CYS A 36 7.19 -0.02 -2.71
N ARG A 37 8.16 0.84 -2.34
CA ARG A 37 8.37 2.21 -2.82
C ARG A 37 7.22 3.21 -2.61
N VAL A 38 6.12 2.77 -1.99
CA VAL A 38 4.92 3.59 -1.76
C VAL A 38 4.81 4.10 -0.32
N ARG A 39 5.83 3.85 0.50
CA ARG A 39 5.91 4.37 1.85
C ARG A 39 7.31 4.91 2.12
N GLU A 40 7.36 6.01 2.85
CA GLU A 40 8.59 6.76 3.14
C GLU A 40 8.67 7.02 4.64
N ASN A 41 9.86 6.82 5.21
CA ASN A 41 10.13 7.19 6.58
C ASN A 41 10.51 8.68 6.63
N VAL A 42 9.70 9.47 7.31
CA VAL A 42 9.93 10.89 7.56
C VAL A 42 10.21 11.04 9.05
N ASP A 43 11.48 11.20 9.40
CA ASP A 43 11.95 11.46 10.77
C ASP A 43 11.49 10.45 11.85
N GLY A 44 11.38 9.16 11.50
CA GLY A 44 10.96 8.10 12.43
C GLY A 44 9.45 7.85 12.42
N GLU A 45 8.74 8.40 11.44
CA GLU A 45 7.33 8.13 11.17
C GLU A 45 7.13 7.67 9.73
N TYR A 46 6.28 6.67 9.52
CA TYR A 46 6.10 6.08 8.20
C TYR A 46 4.85 6.59 7.51
N TYR A 47 4.98 7.08 6.28
CA TYR A 47 3.89 7.69 5.53
C TYR A 47 3.64 6.96 4.22
N SER A 48 2.37 6.71 3.90
CA SER A 48 1.92 6.27 2.57
C SER A 48 1.95 7.43 1.58
N LEU A 49 2.52 7.18 0.40
CA LEU A 49 2.64 8.12 -0.72
C LEU A 49 1.50 8.00 -1.73
N THR A 50 0.68 6.96 -1.64
CA THR A 50 -0.36 6.64 -2.62
C THR A 50 -1.78 6.84 -2.09
N TYR A 51 -1.93 7.37 -0.87
CA TYR A 51 -3.24 7.59 -0.28
C TYR A 51 -4.08 8.57 -1.13
N GLY A 52 -5.27 8.12 -1.53
CA GLY A 52 -6.17 8.89 -2.39
C GLY A 52 -5.64 9.14 -3.81
N ASN A 53 -4.66 8.34 -4.26
CA ASN A 53 -4.05 8.45 -5.59
C ASN A 53 -4.11 7.12 -6.36
N PRO A 54 -5.30 6.67 -6.78
CA PRO A 54 -5.44 5.43 -7.55
C PRO A 54 -4.82 5.56 -8.94
N CYS A 55 -4.16 4.51 -9.41
CA CYS A 55 -3.69 4.42 -10.80
C CYS A 55 -4.67 3.65 -11.70
N SER A 56 -5.63 2.93 -11.12
CA SER A 56 -6.73 2.31 -11.85
C SER A 56 -8.01 2.30 -11.03
N VAL A 57 -9.14 2.53 -11.72
CA VAL A 57 -10.50 2.47 -11.16
C VAL A 57 -11.41 1.94 -12.26
N HIS A 58 -12.03 0.78 -12.05
CA HIS A 58 -12.86 0.13 -13.07
C HIS A 58 -14.07 -0.58 -12.47
N VAL A 59 -15.16 -0.58 -13.23
CA VAL A 59 -16.34 -1.42 -13.00
C VAL A 59 -16.39 -2.45 -14.12
N ASP A 60 -16.17 -3.72 -13.79
CA ASP A 60 -16.13 -4.83 -14.75
C ASP A 60 -17.00 -5.99 -14.26
N PRO A 61 -17.49 -6.88 -15.15
CA PRO A 61 -18.08 -8.16 -14.74
C PRO A 61 -17.11 -8.96 -13.86
N ILE A 62 -17.66 -9.70 -12.89
CA ILE A 62 -16.86 -10.50 -11.94
C ILE A 62 -16.01 -11.57 -12.64
N GLU A 63 -16.44 -12.05 -13.80
CA GLU A 63 -15.78 -13.06 -14.64
C GLU A 63 -14.44 -12.59 -15.21
N LYS A 64 -14.19 -11.27 -15.28
CA LYS A 64 -12.87 -10.71 -15.67
C LYS A 64 -11.83 -10.85 -14.56
N LYS A 65 -12.26 -11.03 -13.31
CA LYS A 65 -11.39 -11.19 -12.13
C LYS A 65 -11.06 -12.66 -11.94
N PRO A 66 -10.00 -13.02 -11.17
CA PRO A 66 -9.72 -14.41 -10.80
C PRO A 66 -10.74 -14.96 -9.77
N LEU A 67 -12.03 -14.68 -9.97
CA LEU A 67 -13.17 -14.98 -9.10
C LEU A 67 -14.38 -15.44 -9.94
N PHE A 68 -14.15 -16.21 -11.00
CA PHE A 68 -15.14 -16.50 -12.05
C PHE A 68 -16.48 -17.07 -11.54
N HIS A 69 -16.46 -17.90 -10.50
CA HIS A 69 -17.67 -18.52 -9.93
C HIS A 69 -18.27 -17.76 -8.75
N VAL A 70 -17.72 -16.60 -8.38
CA VAL A 70 -18.26 -15.77 -7.30
C VAL A 70 -19.34 -14.86 -7.88
N LEU A 71 -20.58 -14.99 -7.41
CA LEU A 71 -21.73 -14.13 -7.80
C LEU A 71 -21.83 -13.89 -9.33
N PRO A 72 -22.11 -14.92 -10.15
CA PRO A 72 -22.10 -14.79 -11.60
C PRO A 72 -23.00 -13.67 -12.14
N SER A 73 -22.61 -13.07 -13.27
CA SER A 73 -23.29 -11.95 -13.93
C SER A 73 -23.38 -10.65 -13.12
N THR A 74 -22.71 -10.56 -11.97
CA THR A 74 -22.65 -9.33 -11.18
C THR A 74 -21.48 -8.43 -11.59
N ARG A 75 -21.55 -7.17 -11.15
CA ARG A 75 -20.48 -6.18 -11.35
C ARG A 75 -19.53 -6.17 -10.16
N SER A 76 -18.25 -6.01 -10.45
CA SER A 76 -17.18 -5.80 -9.47
C SER A 76 -16.62 -4.38 -9.61
N PHE A 77 -16.34 -3.74 -8.48
CA PHE A 77 -15.60 -2.47 -8.44
C PHE A 77 -14.15 -2.75 -8.05
N SER A 78 -13.21 -2.37 -8.91
CA SER A 78 -11.77 -2.54 -8.69
C SER A 78 -11.09 -1.19 -8.59
N ILE A 79 -10.22 -1.05 -7.58
CA ILE A 79 -9.37 0.11 -7.37
C ILE A 79 -7.96 -0.37 -7.02
N ALA A 80 -6.95 0.26 -7.59
CA ALA A 80 -5.55 -0.01 -7.25
C ALA A 80 -4.71 1.26 -7.23
N THR A 81 -3.64 1.21 -6.44
CA THR A 81 -2.57 2.21 -6.44
C THR A 81 -1.30 1.59 -7.00
N ALA A 82 -0.44 2.38 -7.63
CA ALA A 82 0.87 1.89 -8.08
C ALA A 82 1.72 1.39 -6.90
N GLY A 83 2.58 0.41 -7.14
CA GLY A 83 3.57 -0.07 -6.18
C GLY A 83 3.25 -1.42 -5.55
N CYS A 84 2.92 -1.43 -4.25
CA CYS A 84 2.84 -2.63 -3.39
C CYS A 84 2.30 -3.88 -4.10
N ASN A 85 3.21 -4.83 -4.37
CA ASN A 85 2.96 -6.19 -4.85
C ASN A 85 3.76 -7.14 -3.96
#